data_AF-A0A938NKM8-F1
#
_entry.id   AF-A0A938NKM8-F1
#
_cell.length_a   1.000
_cell.length_b   1.000
_cell.length_c   1.000
_cell.angle_alpha   90.00
_cell.angle_beta   90.00
_cell.angle_gamma   90.00
#
_symmetry.space_group_name_H-M   'P 1'
#
loop_
_entity.id
_entity.type
_entity.pdbx_description
1 polymer ?
#
loop_
_entity_poly.entity_id
_entity_poly.type
_entity_poly.pdbx_seq_one_letter_code
_entity_poly.pdbx_strand_id
1 'polypeptide(L)'
;MKQIPLNREILMSRLSYIEDSLKSLGRFMGKSFKEFHSNSDNFRIAFYDLHRALESTMDIGSHILSRIPGARATSYKEIPLLLGKNKIVPLSFAEKELLQMAGYRNRMVHFYSEITEKELYKIIQENLKDFEKFCGYINRLITNPKKYGLDIK
;
A
#
# COMPACT_ATOMS: atom_id res chain seq x y z
N MET A 1 28.13 -8.34 -9.81
CA MET A 1 27.74 -7.72 -8.52
C MET A 1 26.82 -8.67 -7.78
N LYS A 2 27.08 -8.95 -6.50
CA LYS A 2 26.24 -9.83 -5.68
C LYS A 2 24.93 -9.10 -5.36
N GLN A 3 23.79 -9.68 -5.72
CA GLN A 3 22.49 -9.09 -5.46
C GLN A 3 22.26 -9.01 -3.94
N ILE A 4 21.86 -7.84 -3.45
CA ILE A 4 21.54 -7.67 -2.02
C ILE A 4 20.17 -8.35 -1.80
N PRO A 5 20.06 -9.31 -0.87
CA PRO A 5 18.79 -9.96 -0.59
C PRO A 5 17.80 -8.98 0.04
N LEU A 6 16.52 -9.24 -0.18
CA LEU A 6 15.44 -8.58 0.54
C LEU A 6 15.51 -8.99 2.02
N ASN A 7 15.32 -8.01 2.90
CA ASN A 7 15.15 -8.27 4.33
C ASN A 7 13.70 -8.73 4.60
N ARG A 8 13.54 -9.94 5.10
CA ARG A 8 12.23 -10.54 5.41
C ARG A 8 11.50 -9.80 6.53
N GLU A 9 12.20 -9.44 7.60
CA GLU A 9 11.61 -8.78 8.77
C GLU A 9 11.02 -7.42 8.40
N ILE A 10 11.70 -6.65 7.55
CA ILE A 10 11.18 -5.38 7.02
C ILE A 10 9.87 -5.60 6.25
N LEU A 11 9.84 -6.59 5.35
CA LEU A 11 8.64 -6.91 4.57
C LEU A 11 7.48 -7.35 5.48
N MET A 12 7.74 -8.28 6.40
CA MET A 12 6.73 -8.80 7.33
C MET A 12 6.20 -7.70 8.27
N SER A 13 7.08 -6.84 8.78
CA SER A 13 6.68 -5.71 9.63
C SER A 13 5.74 -4.75 8.88
N ARG A 14 6.05 -4.42 7.63
CA ARG A 14 5.20 -3.53 6.81
C ARG A 14 3.89 -4.19 6.41
N LEU A 15 3.89 -5.49 6.11
CA LEU A 15 2.66 -6.24 5.89
C LEU A 15 1.76 -6.23 7.13
N SER A 16 2.32 -6.45 8.32
CA SER A 16 1.58 -6.36 9.58
C SER A 16 0.93 -4.99 9.78
N TYR A 17 1.65 -3.89 9.46
CA TYR A 17 1.07 -2.55 9.56
C TYR A 17 -0.09 -2.31 8.58
N ILE A 18 -0.02 -2.89 7.38
CA ILE A 18 -1.15 -2.85 6.44
C ILE A 18 -2.33 -3.64 7.04
N GLU A 19 -2.10 -4.87 7.49
CA GLU A 19 -3.14 -5.74 8.05
C GLU A 19 -3.84 -5.11 9.28
N ASP A 20 -3.07 -4.53 10.20
CA ASP A 20 -3.60 -3.84 11.39
C ASP A 20 -4.42 -2.60 11.00
N SER A 21 -3.93 -1.81 10.04
CA SER A 21 -4.68 -0.69 9.48
C SER A 21 -5.99 -1.15 8.83
N LEU A 22 -5.96 -2.19 8.00
CA LEU A 22 -7.15 -2.73 7.37
C LEU A 22 -8.15 -3.28 8.38
N LYS A 23 -7.69 -3.94 9.45
CA LYS A 23 -8.55 -4.40 10.54
C LYS A 23 -9.23 -3.23 11.25
N SER A 24 -8.49 -2.14 11.49
CA SER A 24 -9.05 -0.92 12.08
C SER A 24 -10.10 -0.27 11.18
N LEU A 25 -9.78 -0.10 9.89
CA LEU A 25 -10.68 0.48 8.87
C LEU A 25 -11.91 -0.42 8.61
N GLY A 26 -11.73 -1.73 8.71
CA GLY A 26 -12.77 -2.74 8.55
C GLY A 26 -13.95 -2.56 9.52
N ARG A 27 -13.73 -1.92 10.68
CA ARG A 27 -14.80 -1.57 11.62
C ARG A 27 -15.83 -0.59 11.06
N PHE A 28 -15.47 0.14 10.00
CA PHE A 28 -16.33 1.10 9.31
C PHE A 28 -16.99 0.52 8.04
N MET A 29 -16.60 -0.67 7.61
CA MET A 29 -17.19 -1.33 6.44
C MET A 29 -18.67 -1.63 6.68
N GLY A 30 -19.52 -1.31 5.71
CA GLY A 30 -20.96 -1.55 5.77
C GLY A 30 -21.74 -0.61 6.69
N LYS A 31 -21.07 0.25 7.47
CA LYS A 31 -21.72 1.35 8.18
C LYS A 31 -22.22 2.39 7.18
N SER A 32 -23.34 3.02 7.47
CA SER A 32 -23.79 4.19 6.72
C SER A 32 -22.88 5.40 6.94
N PHE A 33 -22.89 6.35 6.01
CA PHE A 33 -22.15 7.61 6.18
C PHE A 33 -22.58 8.35 7.46
N LYS A 34 -23.86 8.30 7.84
CA LYS A 34 -24.36 8.93 9.07
C LYS A 34 -23.75 8.31 10.32
N GLU A 35 -23.58 6.99 10.36
CA GLU A 35 -22.92 6.31 11.48
C GLU A 35 -21.43 6.63 11.54
N PHE A 36 -20.76 6.66 10.39
CA PHE A 36 -19.36 7.09 10.32
C PHE A 36 -19.17 8.52 10.84
N HIS A 37 -20.04 9.44 10.39
CA HIS A 37 -20.03 10.86 10.77
C HIS A 37 -20.44 11.15 12.21
N SER A 38 -21.14 10.22 12.86
CA SER A 38 -21.65 10.43 14.22
C SER A 38 -20.55 10.62 15.28
N ASN A 39 -19.31 10.20 14.98
CA ASN A 39 -18.16 10.39 15.85
C ASN A 39 -16.98 10.94 15.05
N SER A 40 -16.51 12.13 15.42
CA SER A 40 -15.38 12.80 14.75
C SER A 40 -14.06 12.04 14.86
N ASP A 41 -13.91 11.15 15.85
CA ASP A 41 -12.73 10.29 15.96
C ASP A 41 -12.70 9.22 14.86
N ASN A 42 -13.84 8.82 14.29
CA ASN A 42 -13.86 7.86 13.17
C ASN A 42 -13.08 8.39 11.97
N PHE A 43 -13.26 9.67 11.64
CA PHE A 43 -12.50 10.32 10.59
C PHE A 43 -10.99 10.34 10.89
N ARG A 44 -10.60 10.69 12.13
CA ARG A 44 -9.19 10.75 12.54
C ARG A 44 -8.51 9.39 12.49
N ILE A 45 -9.19 8.36 13.01
CA ILE A 45 -8.75 6.97 12.97
C ILE A 45 -8.60 6.52 11.51
N ALA A 46 -9.64 6.74 10.69
CA ALA A 46 -9.63 6.38 9.29
C ALA A 46 -8.49 7.05 8.52
N PHE A 47 -8.26 8.35 8.77
CA PHE A 47 -7.20 9.11 8.14
C PHE A 47 -5.82 8.54 8.49
N TYR A 48 -5.57 8.30 9.77
CA TYR A 48 -4.32 7.73 10.23
C TYR A 48 -4.07 6.33 9.66
N ASP A 49 -5.04 5.42 9.79
CA ASP A 49 -4.86 4.03 9.40
C ASP A 49 -4.75 3.87 7.88
N LEU A 50 -5.52 4.64 7.09
CA LEU A 50 -5.41 4.66 5.63
C LEU A 50 -4.03 5.19 5.21
N HIS A 51 -3.57 6.30 5.81
CA HIS A 51 -2.24 6.83 5.51
C HIS A 51 -1.14 5.81 5.82
N ARG A 52 -1.19 5.17 6.99
CA ARG A 52 -0.21 4.15 7.41
C ARG A 52 -0.20 2.93 6.47
N ALA A 53 -1.35 2.48 6.00
CA ALA A 53 -1.43 1.37 5.04
C ALA A 53 -0.81 1.75 3.69
N LEU A 54 -1.08 2.97 3.21
CA LEU A 54 -0.52 3.49 1.96
C LEU A 54 1.00 3.67 2.06
N GLU A 55 1.48 4.22 3.18
CA GLU A 55 2.91 4.37 3.45
C GLU A 55 3.62 3.01 3.43
N SER A 56 3.07 2.04 4.16
CA SER A 56 3.64 0.70 4.26
C SER A 56 3.68 -0.01 2.90
N THR A 57 2.66 0.22 2.05
CA THR A 57 2.64 -0.26 0.66
C THR A 57 3.79 0.34 -0.15
N MET A 58 4.01 1.66 -0.05
CA MET A 58 5.09 2.35 -0.77
C MET A 58 6.47 1.96 -0.24
N ASP A 59 6.62 1.78 1.07
CA ASP A 59 7.85 1.31 1.72
C ASP A 59 8.25 -0.08 1.23
N ILE A 60 7.30 -1.02 1.18
CA ILE A 60 7.55 -2.37 0.63
C ILE A 60 8.02 -2.26 -0.82
N GLY A 61 7.32 -1.48 -1.64
CA GLY A 61 7.67 -1.28 -3.04
C GLY A 61 9.08 -0.70 -3.21
N SER A 62 9.40 0.35 -2.46
CA SER A 62 10.71 1.00 -2.45
C SER A 62 11.82 0.04 -2.03
N HIS A 63 11.59 -0.73 -0.95
CA HIS A 63 12.53 -1.74 -0.50
C HIS A 63 12.80 -2.76 -1.60
N ILE A 64 11.77 -3.36 -2.21
CA ILE A 64 11.94 -4.35 -3.28
C ILE A 64 12.73 -3.77 -4.46
N LEU A 65 12.30 -2.61 -4.96
CA LEU A 65 12.90 -1.96 -6.12
C LEU A 65 14.37 -1.58 -5.89
N SER A 66 14.76 -1.27 -4.66
CA SER A 66 16.16 -0.97 -4.32
C SER A 66 17.11 -2.18 -4.46
N ARG A 67 16.60 -3.41 -4.66
CA ARG A 67 17.39 -4.64 -4.84
C ARG A 67 17.44 -5.10 -6.30
N ILE A 68 16.77 -4.35 -7.18
CA ILE A 68 16.71 -4.64 -8.62
C ILE A 68 17.58 -3.58 -9.34
N PRO A 69 18.65 -4.00 -10.04
CA PRO A 69 19.50 -3.08 -10.79
C PRO A 69 18.70 -2.24 -11.80
N GLY A 70 18.88 -0.92 -11.76
CA GLY A 70 18.21 0.02 -12.67
C GLY A 70 16.73 0.30 -12.37
N ALA A 71 16.15 -0.28 -11.31
CA ALA A 71 14.74 -0.12 -10.97
C ALA A 71 14.49 0.70 -9.69
N ARG A 72 15.51 1.39 -9.15
CA ARG A 72 15.35 2.22 -7.96
C ARG A 72 14.44 3.40 -8.26
N ALA A 73 13.31 3.48 -7.55
CA ALA A 73 12.39 4.60 -7.64
C ALA A 73 13.01 5.89 -7.05
N THR A 74 12.76 7.02 -7.69
CA THR A 74 13.16 8.34 -7.19
C THR A 74 12.01 9.08 -6.51
N SER A 75 10.77 8.60 -6.69
CA SER A 75 9.58 9.11 -6.02
C SER A 75 8.54 8.00 -5.79
N TYR A 76 7.61 8.22 -4.86
CA TYR A 76 6.52 7.26 -4.61
C TYR A 76 5.61 7.05 -5.82
N LYS A 77 5.48 8.04 -6.72
CA LYS A 77 4.66 7.90 -7.94
C LYS A 77 5.27 6.94 -8.96
N GLU A 78 6.58 6.69 -8.92
CA GLU A 78 7.25 5.76 -9.82
C GLU A 78 7.14 4.30 -9.36
N ILE A 79 6.97 4.09 -8.05
CA ILE A 79 6.95 2.75 -7.45
C ILE A 79 5.93 1.82 -8.12
N PRO A 80 4.66 2.21 -8.32
CA PRO A 80 3.66 1.34 -8.93
C PRO A 80 4.11 0.80 -10.30
N LEU A 81 4.51 1.71 -11.20
CA LEU A 81 4.91 1.35 -12.56
C LEU A 81 6.18 0.50 -12.57
N LEU A 82 7.16 0.81 -11.71
CA LEU A 82 8.40 0.03 -11.61
C LEU A 82 8.14 -1.38 -11.07
N LEU A 83 7.24 -1.56 -10.10
CA LEU A 83 6.84 -2.88 -9.63
C LEU A 83 6.14 -3.69 -10.73
N GLY A 84 5.29 -3.05 -11.54
CA GLY A 84 4.65 -3.66 -12.69
C GLY A 84 5.64 -4.08 -13.78
N LYS A 85 6.56 -3.19 -14.17
CA LYS A 85 7.60 -3.45 -15.18
C LYS A 85 8.54 -4.59 -14.77
N ASN A 86 8.83 -4.71 -13.47
CA ASN A 86 9.64 -5.80 -12.93
C ASN A 86 8.82 -7.05 -12.55
N LYS A 87 7.55 -7.12 -12.96
CA LYS A 87 6.66 -8.28 -12.78
C LYS A 87 6.44 -8.68 -11.31
N ILE A 88 6.67 -7.76 -10.36
CA ILE A 88 6.42 -7.98 -8.93
C ILE A 88 4.91 -8.05 -8.67
N VAL A 89 4.17 -7.15 -9.33
CA VAL A 89 2.71 -7.15 -9.40
C VAL A 89 2.28 -7.18 -10.88
N PRO A 90 1.04 -7.59 -11.21
CA PRO A 90 0.52 -7.47 -12.56
C PRO A 90 0.56 -6.01 -13.03
N LEU A 91 0.99 -5.79 -14.27
CA LEU A 91 1.12 -4.45 -14.84
C LEU A 91 -0.22 -3.69 -14.82
N SER A 92 -1.33 -4.38 -15.10
CA SER A 92 -2.68 -3.80 -15.04
C SER A 92 -3.06 -3.28 -13.66
N PHE A 93 -2.60 -3.95 -12.59
CA PHE A 93 -2.82 -3.52 -11.20
C PHE A 93 -1.89 -2.36 -10.83
N ALA A 94 -0.64 -2.41 -11.31
CA ALA A 94 0.34 -1.33 -11.12
C ALA A 94 -0.14 0.01 -11.72
N GLU A 95 -0.67 -0.01 -12.94
CA GLU A 95 -1.05 1.19 -13.70
C GLU A 95 -2.39 1.79 -13.26
N LYS A 96 -3.19 1.06 -12.51
CA LYS A 96 -4.52 1.48 -12.05
C LYS A 96 -4.55 1.63 -10.54
N GLU A 97 -4.80 0.55 -9.81
CA GLU A 97 -5.06 0.58 -8.38
C GLU A 97 -3.84 1.06 -7.59
N LEU A 98 -2.66 0.49 -7.84
CA LEU A 98 -1.46 0.85 -7.09
C LEU A 98 -0.98 2.28 -7.41
N LEU A 99 -1.19 2.75 -8.64
CA LEU A 99 -0.94 4.13 -9.02
C LEU A 99 -1.88 5.11 -8.29
N GLN A 100 -3.16 4.76 -8.18
CA GLN A 100 -4.13 5.55 -7.41
C GLN A 100 -3.76 5.58 -5.93
N MET A 101 -3.34 4.46 -5.34
CA MET A 101 -2.84 4.40 -3.96
C MET A 101 -1.64 5.34 -3.74
N ALA A 102 -0.64 5.30 -4.63
CA ALA A 102 0.51 6.19 -4.55
C ALA A 102 0.12 7.68 -4.70
N GLY A 103 -0.84 7.98 -5.58
CA GLY A 103 -1.42 9.31 -5.73
C GLY A 103 -2.10 9.78 -4.45
N TYR A 104 -2.92 8.92 -3.85
CA TYR A 104 -3.67 9.23 -2.64
C TYR A 104 -2.77 9.45 -1.43
N ARG A 105 -1.73 8.62 -1.28
CA ARG A 105 -0.69 8.82 -0.26
C ARG A 105 -0.10 10.23 -0.33
N ASN A 106 0.24 10.69 -1.53
CA ASN A 106 0.79 12.03 -1.72
C ASN A 106 -0.23 13.11 -1.38
N ARG A 107 -1.50 12.89 -1.70
CA ARG A 107 -2.59 13.78 -1.31
C ARG A 107 -2.73 13.89 0.22
N MET A 108 -2.67 12.76 0.94
CA MET A 108 -2.76 12.71 2.40
C MET A 108 -1.64 13.46 3.13
N VAL A 109 -0.50 13.69 2.48
CA VAL A 109 0.62 14.43 3.07
C VAL A 109 0.64 15.89 2.62
N HIS A 110 0.45 16.16 1.33
CA HIS A 110 0.63 17.51 0.78
C HIS A 110 -0.65 18.35 0.75
N PHE A 111 -1.83 17.71 0.72
CA PHE A 111 -3.13 18.36 0.59
C PHE A 111 -4.09 17.87 1.67
N TYR A 112 -3.57 17.53 2.86
CA TYR A 112 -4.34 16.95 3.95
C TYR A 112 -5.54 17.81 4.38
N SER A 113 -5.43 19.13 4.27
CA SER A 113 -6.50 20.09 4.60
C SER A 113 -7.68 20.04 3.64
N GLU A 114 -7.51 19.49 2.44
CA GLU A 114 -8.56 19.36 1.42
C GLU A 114 -9.28 18.01 1.48
N ILE A 115 -8.79 17.08 2.30
CA ILE A 115 -9.32 15.73 2.37
C ILE A 115 -10.59 15.73 3.20
N THR A 116 -11.68 15.25 2.60
CA THR A 116 -13.00 15.26 3.24
C THR A 116 -13.34 13.91 3.86
N GLU A 117 -14.23 13.94 4.84
CA GLU A 117 -14.75 12.73 5.46
C GLU A 117 -15.50 11.81 4.47
N LYS A 118 -16.26 12.40 3.55
CA LYS A 118 -16.99 11.66 2.50
C LYS A 118 -16.03 10.90 1.58
N GLU A 119 -14.89 11.51 1.26
CA GLU A 119 -13.85 10.93 0.43
C GLU A 119 -13.23 9.70 1.12
N LEU A 120 -12.83 9.81 2.40
CA LEU A 120 -12.31 8.68 3.17
C LEU A 120 -13.32 7.56 3.31
N TYR A 121 -14.57 7.91 3.65
CA TYR A 121 -15.65 6.96 3.76
C TYR A 121 -15.80 6.15 2.47
N LYS A 122 -15.78 6.82 1.31
CA LYS A 122 -15.88 6.15 0.00
C LYS A 122 -14.72 5.18 -0.23
N ILE A 123 -13.49 5.60 0.04
CA ILE A 123 -12.29 4.75 -0.13
C ILE A 123 -12.38 3.50 0.76
N ILE A 124 -12.86 3.66 2.00
CA ILE A 124 -13.09 2.54 2.90
C ILE A 124 -14.10 1.57 2.27
N GLN A 125 -15.27 2.04 1.85
CA GLN A 125 -16.30 1.15 1.30
C GLN A 125 -15.89 0.45 0.00
N GLU A 126 -15.09 1.10 -0.85
CA GLU A 126 -14.88 0.65 -2.23
C GLU A 126 -13.49 0.04 -2.49
N ASN A 127 -12.44 0.48 -1.77
CA ASN A 127 -11.05 0.26 -2.21
C ASN A 127 -10.17 -0.54 -1.24
N LEU A 128 -10.64 -0.93 -0.04
CA LEU A 128 -9.78 -1.68 0.90
C LEU A 128 -9.25 -3.01 0.33
N LYS A 129 -9.99 -3.63 -0.59
CA LYS A 129 -9.56 -4.87 -1.28
C LYS A 129 -8.30 -4.70 -2.11
N ASP A 130 -7.94 -3.48 -2.51
CA ASP A 130 -6.72 -3.26 -3.30
C ASP A 130 -5.46 -3.46 -2.45
N PHE A 131 -5.51 -3.17 -1.14
CA PHE A 131 -4.45 -3.52 -0.22
C PHE A 131 -4.32 -5.04 -0.05
N GLU A 132 -5.44 -5.76 0.06
CA GLU A 132 -5.45 -7.23 0.16
C GLU A 132 -4.81 -7.87 -1.08
N LYS A 133 -5.15 -7.37 -2.28
CA LYS A 133 -4.50 -7.79 -3.54
C LYS A 133 -3.00 -7.56 -3.48
N PHE A 134 -2.57 -6.36 -3.05
CA PHE A 134 -1.15 -6.02 -2.90
C PHE A 134 -0.43 -6.97 -1.94
N CYS A 135 -0.94 -7.15 -0.72
CA CYS A 135 -0.40 -8.09 0.26
C CYS A 135 -0.31 -9.52 -0.32
N GLY A 136 -1.31 -9.95 -1.08
CA GLY A 136 -1.27 -11.24 -1.79
C GLY A 136 -0.13 -11.36 -2.80
N TYR A 137 0.20 -10.31 -3.55
CA TYR A 137 1.38 -10.33 -4.44
C TYR A 137 2.68 -10.42 -3.65
N ILE A 138 2.81 -9.65 -2.57
CA ILE A 138 4.02 -9.64 -1.74
C ILE A 138 4.21 -10.98 -1.01
N ASN A 139 3.15 -11.59 -0.49
CA ASN A 139 3.21 -12.91 0.13
C ASN A 139 3.64 -14.00 -0.86
N ARG A 140 3.16 -13.94 -2.12
CA ARG A 140 3.65 -14.83 -3.20
C ARG A 140 5.13 -14.63 -3.49
N LEU A 141 5.60 -13.37 -3.50
CA LEU A 141 7.02 -13.05 -3.64
C LEU A 141 7.82 -13.62 -2.47
N ILE A 142 7.36 -13.45 -1.23
CA ILE A 142 8.05 -13.95 -0.04
C ILE A 142 8.15 -15.48 -0.05
N THR A 143 7.09 -16.15 -0.51
CA THR A 143 7.04 -17.62 -0.57
C THR A 143 7.91 -18.18 -1.69
N ASN A 144 8.10 -17.44 -2.79
CA ASN A 144 8.89 -17.90 -3.93
C ASN A 144 9.70 -16.74 -4.56
N PRO A 145 10.73 -16.22 -3.86
CA PRO A 145 11.45 -15.03 -4.32
C PRO A 145 12.28 -15.29 -5.59
N LYS A 146 12.75 -16.53 -5.77
CA LYS A 146 13.51 -16.96 -6.96
C LYS A 146 12.71 -16.82 -8.26
N LYS A 147 11.38 -16.96 -8.22
CA LYS A 147 10.50 -16.71 -9.39
C LYS A 147 10.63 -15.28 -9.91
N TYR A 148 10.98 -14.35 -9.03
CA TYR A 148 11.13 -12.92 -9.34
C TYR A 148 12.60 -12.51 -9.52
N GLY A 149 13.53 -13.47 -9.55
CA GLY A 149 14.97 -13.18 -9.62
C GLY A 149 15.48 -12.44 -8.38
N LEU A 150 14.91 -12.75 -7.22
CA LEU A 150 15.25 -12.13 -5.93
C LEU A 150 15.57 -13.21 -4.91
N ASP A 151 16.34 -12.83 -3.89
CA ASP A 151 16.60 -13.63 -2.70
C ASP A 151 16.07 -12.92 -1.46
N ILE A 152 15.73 -13.67 -0.43
CA ILE A 152 15.29 -13.16 0.88
C ILE A 152 16.23 -13.68 1.95
N LYS A 153 16.58 -12.82 2.90
CA LYS A 153 17.31 -13.14 4.12
C LYS A 153 16.47 -12.80 5.34
#